data_AF-A0A916ND47-F1
#
_entry.id   AF-A0A916ND47-F1
#
_cell.length_a   1.000
_cell.length_b   1.000
_cell.length_c   1.000
_cell.angle_alpha   90.00
_cell.angle_beta   90.00
_cell.angle_gamma   90.00
#
_symmetry.space_group_name_H-M   'P 1'
#
loop_
_entity.id
_entity.type
_entity.pdbx_description
1 polymer ?
#
loop_
_entity_poly.entity_id
_entity_poly.type
_entity_poly.pdbx_seq_one_letter_code
_entity_poly.pdbx_strand_id
1 'polypeptide(L)'
;MGYRKTFTDYLDDISTTFANEDDLDSELSVELANRNDEIEGDDAIIDPNNYEPGSKRGNSSDKDSFLTTHFGFSYVLRGSWRNTIITRGPVRPKFIRKTRVKF
;
A
#
# COMPACT_ATOMS: atom_id res chain seq x y z
N MET A 1 -12.87 3.73 -1.88
CA MET A 1 -12.58 2.50 -2.66
C MET A 1 -12.90 2.79 -4.12
N GLY A 2 -12.09 2.33 -5.06
CA GLY A 2 -12.30 2.55 -6.49
C GLY A 2 -12.20 1.23 -7.24
N TYR A 3 -13.25 0.90 -7.99
CA TYR A 3 -13.27 -0.24 -8.91
C TYR A 3 -13.19 0.28 -10.33
N ARG A 4 -12.27 -0.28 -11.13
CA ARG A 4 -12.14 0.05 -12.55
C ARG A 4 -12.06 -1.24 -13.34
N LYS A 5 -12.96 -1.38 -14.32
CA LYS A 5 -12.83 -2.39 -15.36
C LYS A 5 -11.91 -1.85 -16.43
N THR A 6 -10.93 -2.64 -16.86
CA THR A 6 -10.12 -2.29 -18.02
C THR A 6 -10.90 -2.67 -19.28
N PHE A 7 -10.69 -1.92 -20.37
CA PHE A 7 -11.33 -2.22 -21.66
C PHE A 7 -10.51 -3.21 -22.50
N THR A 8 -9.31 -3.51 -22.00
CA THR A 8 -8.29 -4.44 -22.50
C THR A 8 -7.90 -5.39 -21.36
N ASP A 9 -7.27 -6.51 -21.67
CA ASP A 9 -6.65 -7.52 -20.80
C ASP A 9 -5.30 -7.04 -20.21
N TYR A 10 -5.24 -5.76 -19.83
CA TYR A 10 -4.01 -5.00 -19.55
C TYR A 10 -2.99 -5.66 -18.59
N LEU A 11 -3.38 -6.60 -17.74
CA LEU A 11 -2.46 -7.29 -16.82
C LEU A 11 -1.78 -8.52 -17.44
N ASP A 12 -2.34 -9.14 -18.48
CA ASP A 12 -1.78 -10.32 -19.15
C ASP A 12 -1.76 -10.25 -20.69
N ASP A 13 -2.15 -9.12 -21.28
CA ASP A 13 -2.26 -8.87 -22.74
C ASP A 13 -0.90 -8.66 -23.42
N ILE A 14 -0.07 -9.71 -23.36
CA ILE A 14 1.17 -9.83 -24.13
C ILE A 14 1.00 -10.94 -25.17
N SER A 15 0.35 -12.05 -24.81
CA SER A 15 0.02 -13.17 -25.70
C SER A 15 -0.94 -14.18 -25.04
N THR A 16 -1.71 -14.93 -25.84
CA THR A 16 -2.54 -16.05 -25.35
C THR A 16 -1.71 -17.25 -24.91
N THR A 17 -0.52 -17.41 -25.50
CA THR A 17 0.40 -18.53 -25.25
C THR A 17 1.82 -18.04 -25.08
N PHE A 18 2.68 -18.83 -24.42
CA PHE A 18 4.11 -18.54 -24.36
C PHE A 18 4.74 -18.66 -25.75
N ALA A 19 5.58 -17.68 -26.10
CA ALA A 19 6.29 -17.66 -27.37
C ALA A 19 7.38 -18.74 -27.39
N ASN A 20 7.68 -19.26 -28.57
CA ASN A 20 8.86 -20.10 -28.75
C ASN A 20 10.11 -19.20 -28.81
N GLU A 21 11.21 -19.67 -28.24
CA GLU A 21 12.48 -18.96 -28.16
C GLU A 21 13.07 -18.74 -29.56
N ASP A 22 12.84 -19.68 -30.47
CA ASP A 22 13.24 -19.61 -31.87
C ASP A 22 12.52 -18.51 -32.68
N ASP A 23 11.35 -18.06 -32.21
CA ASP A 23 10.54 -17.03 -32.89
C ASP A 23 10.93 -15.61 -32.45
N LEU A 24 11.91 -15.46 -31.56
CA LEU A 24 12.32 -14.18 -30.97
C LEU A 24 13.65 -13.69 -31.56
N ASP A 25 13.63 -12.52 -32.19
CA ASP A 25 14.79 -11.94 -32.90
C ASP A 25 15.95 -11.47 -31.99
N SER A 26 15.74 -11.40 -30.68
CA SER A 26 16.71 -10.86 -29.72
C SER A 26 16.84 -11.73 -28.49
N GLU A 27 18.08 -11.96 -28.06
CA GLU A 27 18.41 -12.70 -26.84
C GLU A 27 17.78 -12.07 -25.59
N LEU A 28 17.69 -10.73 -25.54
CA LEU A 28 17.00 -10.03 -24.47
C LEU A 28 15.48 -10.28 -24.51
N SER A 29 14.89 -10.49 -25.68
CA SER A 29 13.48 -10.86 -25.79
C SER A 29 13.22 -12.28 -25.29
N VAL A 30 14.16 -13.21 -25.53
CA VAL A 30 14.10 -14.58 -25.01
C VAL A 30 14.13 -14.58 -23.48
N GLU A 31 15.11 -13.90 -22.89
CA GLU A 31 15.28 -13.80 -21.43
C GLU A 31 14.08 -13.11 -20.76
N LEU A 32 13.50 -12.07 -21.39
CA LEU A 32 12.32 -11.40 -20.84
C LEU A 32 11.00 -12.13 -21.09
N ALA A 33 10.95 -13.06 -22.05
CA ALA A 33 9.72 -13.79 -22.37
C ALA A 33 9.34 -14.77 -21.26
N ASN A 34 10.33 -15.44 -20.67
CA ASN A 34 10.14 -16.36 -19.54
C ASN A 34 11.33 -16.28 -18.59
N ARG A 35 11.09 -15.76 -17.37
CA ARG A 35 12.10 -15.61 -16.30
C ARG A 35 11.96 -16.66 -15.20
N ASN A 36 11.30 -17.77 -15.50
CA ASN A 36 11.09 -18.84 -14.54
C ASN A 36 12.40 -19.59 -14.20
N ASP A 37 13.42 -19.49 -15.06
CA ASP A 37 14.76 -20.01 -14.83
C ASP A 37 15.49 -19.33 -13.66
N GLU A 38 15.10 -18.11 -13.28
CA GLU A 38 15.60 -17.41 -12.09
C GLU A 38 15.11 -18.01 -10.76
N ILE A 39 14.13 -18.93 -10.80
CA ILE A 39 13.55 -19.58 -9.63
C ILE A 39 14.16 -20.97 -9.48
N GLU A 40 14.91 -21.20 -8.39
CA GLU A 40 15.48 -22.53 -8.10
C GLU A 40 14.36 -23.53 -7.76
N GLY A 41 14.44 -24.74 -8.32
CA GLY A 41 13.31 -25.68 -8.44
C GLY A 41 12.67 -26.21 -7.15
N ASP A 42 13.26 -25.98 -5.98
CA ASP A 42 12.64 -26.32 -4.67
C ASP A 42 11.81 -25.14 -4.10
N ASP A 43 12.06 -23.92 -4.59
CA ASP A 43 11.32 -22.70 -4.26
C ASP A 43 10.18 -22.38 -5.27
N ALA A 44 10.12 -23.14 -6.37
CA ALA A 44 9.10 -22.97 -7.39
C ALA A 44 7.72 -23.41 -6.86
N ILE A 45 6.84 -22.44 -6.64
CA ILE A 45 5.45 -22.66 -6.19
C ILE A 45 4.63 -23.40 -7.27
N ILE A 46 5.07 -23.34 -8.54
CA ILE A 46 4.36 -23.86 -9.72
C ILE A 46 5.35 -24.66 -10.57
N ASP A 47 4.89 -25.76 -11.16
CA ASP A 47 5.70 -26.61 -12.04
C ASP A 47 6.26 -25.80 -13.23
N PRO A 48 7.59 -25.81 -13.47
CA PRO A 48 8.23 -25.10 -14.58
C PRO A 48 7.67 -25.43 -15.96
N ASN A 49 7.13 -26.63 -16.16
CA ASN A 49 6.58 -27.06 -17.45
C ASN A 49 5.30 -26.29 -17.82
N ASN A 50 4.70 -25.56 -16.87
CA ASN A 50 3.52 -24.73 -17.13
C ASN A 50 3.83 -23.46 -17.95
N TYR A 51 5.11 -23.16 -18.17
CA TYR A 51 5.61 -22.00 -18.90
C TYR A 51 6.23 -22.35 -20.26
N GLU A 52 6.06 -23.60 -20.72
CA GLU A 52 6.58 -24.04 -22.02
C GLU A 52 5.92 -23.32 -23.21
N PRO A 53 6.60 -23.19 -24.35
CA PRO A 53 6.02 -22.64 -25.57
C PRO A 53 4.68 -23.28 -25.93
N GLY A 54 3.67 -22.47 -26.23
CA GLY A 54 2.31 -22.93 -26.50
C GLY A 54 1.43 -23.18 -25.26
N SER A 55 2.02 -23.18 -24.05
CA SER A 55 1.25 -23.21 -22.80
C SER A 55 0.40 -21.94 -22.65
N LYS A 56 -0.75 -22.06 -21.98
CA LYS A 56 -1.70 -20.96 -21.82
C LYS A 56 -1.12 -19.87 -20.91
N ARG A 57 -1.01 -18.65 -21.43
CA ARG A 57 -0.53 -17.47 -20.70
C ARG A 57 -1.66 -16.52 -20.28
N GLY A 58 -2.62 -16.31 -21.19
CA GLY A 58 -3.73 -15.37 -20.98
C GLY A 58 -4.98 -15.77 -21.76
N ASN A 59 -6.08 -15.03 -21.57
CA ASN A 59 -7.34 -15.25 -22.28
C ASN A 59 -7.97 -13.94 -22.76
N SER A 60 -7.87 -13.66 -24.06
CA SER A 60 -8.43 -12.45 -24.69
C SER A 60 -9.96 -12.30 -24.56
N SER A 61 -10.67 -13.37 -24.21
CA SER A 61 -12.11 -13.30 -23.96
C SER A 61 -12.48 -12.61 -22.63
N ASP A 62 -11.59 -12.63 -21.65
CA ASP A 62 -11.84 -12.13 -20.30
C ASP A 62 -11.09 -10.82 -20.08
N LYS A 63 -11.81 -9.77 -19.69
CA LYS A 63 -11.22 -8.43 -19.49
C LYS A 63 -10.92 -8.19 -18.02
N ASP A 64 -9.75 -7.65 -17.74
CA ASP A 64 -9.33 -7.41 -16.37
C ASP A 64 -10.15 -6.34 -15.64
N SER A 65 -10.04 -6.41 -14.32
CA SER A 65 -10.53 -5.36 -13.45
C SER A 65 -9.67 -5.29 -12.19
N PHE A 66 -9.50 -4.08 -11.65
CA PHE A 66 -8.77 -3.91 -10.40
C PHE A 66 -9.59 -3.10 -9.40
N LEU A 67 -9.39 -3.43 -8.13
CA LEU A 67 -10.02 -2.80 -6.99
C LEU A 67 -8.93 -2.15 -6.12
N THR A 68 -9.00 -0.83 -5.99
CA THR A 68 -8.11 -0.09 -5.09
C THR A 68 -8.88 0.33 -3.84
N THR A 69 -8.40 -0.11 -2.67
CA THR A 69 -8.96 0.28 -1.37
C THR A 69 -7.88 0.90 -0.50
N HIS A 70 -8.27 1.88 0.32
CA HIS A 70 -7.36 2.58 1.23
C HIS A 70 -7.99 2.52 2.63
N PHE A 71 -7.19 2.13 3.62
CA PHE A 71 -7.60 2.06 5.02
C PHE A 71 -6.72 3.00 5.83
N GLY A 72 -7.33 3.87 6.63
CA GLY A 72 -6.64 4.76 7.55
C GLY A 72 -7.06 4.43 8.98
N PHE A 73 -6.09 4.13 9.84
CA PHE A 73 -6.31 3.94 11.28
C PHE A 73 -5.50 5.00 12.04
N SER A 74 -6.17 5.76 12.89
CA SER A 74 -5.54 6.77 13.74
C SER A 74 -6.08 6.63 15.16
N TYR A 75 -5.16 6.61 16.13
CA TYR A 75 -5.48 6.49 17.54
C TYR A 75 -4.64 7.47 18.34
N VAL A 76 -5.29 8.27 19.19
CA VAL A 76 -4.62 9.24 20.07
C VAL A 76 -4.61 8.69 21.49
N LEU A 77 -3.43 8.28 21.96
CA LEU A 77 -3.21 7.95 23.36
C LEU A 77 -3.05 9.25 24.17
N ARG A 78 -4.13 9.71 24.81
CA ARG A 78 -4.04 10.78 25.80
C ARG A 78 -3.65 10.17 27.14
N GLY A 79 -2.36 10.25 27.48
CA GLY A 79 -1.89 9.87 28.82
C GLY A 79 -2.54 10.73 29.89
N SER A 80 -3.00 10.11 30.99
CA SER A 80 -3.41 10.82 32.21
C SER A 80 -2.18 11.40 32.90
N TRP A 81 -1.54 12.40 32.29
CA TRP A 81 -0.58 13.22 33.00
C TRP A 81 -1.37 14.30 33.73
N ARG A 82 -1.70 13.98 35.00
CA ARG A 82 -2.13 14.87 36.08
C ARG A 82 -2.50 16.28 35.61
N ASN A 83 -3.80 16.59 35.62
CA ASN A 83 -4.29 17.97 35.72
C ASN A 83 -3.85 18.56 37.07
N THR A 84 -2.56 18.81 37.24
CA THR A 84 -2.11 19.69 38.31
C THR A 84 -2.47 21.07 37.82
N ILE A 85 -3.60 21.60 38.28
CA ILE A 85 -3.84 23.04 38.24
C ILE A 85 -2.64 23.65 38.97
N ILE A 86 -1.63 24.10 38.23
CA ILE A 86 -0.57 24.88 38.82
C ILE A 86 -1.19 26.27 38.99
N THR A 87 -1.79 26.52 40.15
CA THR A 87 -2.05 27.87 40.64
C THR A 87 -0.70 28.55 40.84
N ARG A 88 -0.07 28.98 39.74
CA ARG A 88 1.14 29.82 39.75
C ARG A 88 0.73 31.27 39.98
N GLY A 89 0.47 31.60 41.23
CA GLY A 89 0.43 33.00 41.64
C GLY A 89 0.00 33.14 43.08
N PRO A 90 0.84 33.70 43.98
CA PRO A 90 0.35 34.11 45.29
C PRO A 90 -0.73 35.16 45.06
N VAL A 91 -1.96 34.88 45.51
CA VAL A 91 -3.00 35.90 45.60
C VAL A 91 -2.48 36.95 46.58
N ARG A 92 -2.04 38.11 46.06
CA ARG A 92 -1.66 39.24 46.92
C ARG A 92 -2.91 39.63 47.71
N PRO A 93 -2.89 39.61 49.06
CA PRO A 93 -4.03 40.12 49.81
C PRO A 93 -4.21 41.60 49.48
N LYS A 94 -5.45 42.01 49.16
CA LYS A 94 -5.77 43.43 48.95
C LYS A 94 -5.48 44.17 50.26
N PHE A 95 -4.56 45.12 50.23
CA PHE A 95 -4.38 46.07 51.33
C PHE A 95 -5.70 46.84 51.54
N ILE A 96 -6.42 46.52 52.61
CA ILE A 96 -7.56 47.33 53.06
C ILE A 96 -6.96 48.58 53.69
N ARG A 97 -7.01 49.72 52.99
CA ARG A 97 -6.67 51.02 53.59
C ARG A 97 -7.76 51.34 54.62
N LYS A 98 -7.41 51.40 55.90
CA LYS A 98 -8.27 51.97 56.93
C LYS A 98 -8.36 53.48 56.71
N THR A 99 -9.47 53.95 56.16
CA THR A 99 -9.81 55.38 56.21
C THR A 99 -10.26 55.72 57.62
N ARG A 100 -9.48 56.55 58.32
CA ARG A 100 -9.86 57.11 59.62
C ARG A 100 -10.78 58.29 59.36
N VAL A 101 -12.06 58.17 59.68
CA VAL A 101 -12.95 59.33 59.76
C VAL A 101 -12.54 60.13 60.99
N LYS A 102 -12.28 61.42 60.81
CA LYS A 102 -12.10 62.37 61.91
C LYS A 102 -13.48 62.93 62.26
N PHE A 103 -13.78 62.94 63.56
CA PHE A 103 -14.95 63.60 64.15
C PHE A 103 -14.88 65.11 63.96
#